data_AF-A0A8T4E7V8-F1
#
_entry.id   AF-A0A8T4E7V8-F1
#
_cell.length_a   1.000
_cell.length_b   1.000
_cell.length_c   1.000
_cell.angle_alpha   90.00
_cell.angle_beta   90.00
_cell.angle_gamma   90.00
#
_symmetry.space_group_name_H-M   'P 1'
#
loop_
_entity.id
_entity.type
_entity.pdbx_description
1 polymer ?
#
loop_
_entity_poly.entity_id
_entity_poly.type
_entity_poly.pdbx_seq_one_letter_code
_entity_poly.pdbx_strand_id
1 'polypeptide(L)'
;MASFGKLEKQIPPSIKPLFKGFCSGREKSPEKMLHKMAMTFVLWIMNREPMTGYELMKLLKSDHHGPSATPSRIYPLLSAMEEDGLLRSKILKKGKRESKQYSITAKGKLVLKVTNRILSKMRWGEFLRDISRK
;
A
#
# COMPACT_ATOMS: atom_id res chain seq x y z
N MET A 1 -23.69 9.95 -8.82
CA MET A 1 -23.57 8.46 -8.88
C MET A 1 -23.06 7.93 -10.23
N ALA A 2 -23.01 8.72 -11.33
CA ALA A 2 -22.66 8.24 -12.68
C ALA A 2 -21.16 7.95 -12.97
N SER A 3 -20.21 8.33 -12.10
CA SER A 3 -18.77 8.13 -12.37
C SER A 3 -18.22 6.77 -11.95
N PHE A 4 -18.94 6.01 -11.13
CA PHE A 4 -18.44 4.74 -10.57
C PHE A 4 -18.49 3.58 -11.58
N GLY A 5 -19.56 3.50 -12.37
CA GLY A 5 -19.73 2.46 -13.39
C GLY A 5 -18.69 2.51 -14.53
N LYS A 6 -18.09 3.68 -14.79
CA LYS A 6 -16.95 3.82 -15.72
C LYS A 6 -15.62 3.37 -15.10
N LEU A 7 -15.48 3.46 -13.78
CA LEU A 7 -14.28 3.04 -13.06
C LEU A 7 -14.19 1.51 -13.01
N GLU A 8 -15.31 0.82 -12.74
CA GLU A 8 -15.37 -0.64 -12.62
C GLU A 8 -15.01 -1.38 -13.93
N LYS A 9 -15.33 -0.77 -15.07
CA LYS A 9 -15.01 -1.30 -16.41
C LYS A 9 -13.53 -1.23 -16.77
N GLN A 10 -12.72 -0.45 -16.04
CA GLN A 10 -11.27 -0.31 -16.26
C GLN A 10 -10.42 -1.15 -15.28
N ILE A 11 -11.07 -1.90 -14.38
CA ILE A 11 -10.39 -2.70 -13.36
C ILE A 11 -10.16 -4.11 -13.90
N PRO A 12 -8.90 -4.61 -13.90
CA PRO A 12 -8.61 -5.98 -14.32
C PRO A 12 -9.33 -7.00 -13.42
N PRO A 13 -9.75 -8.16 -13.96
CA PRO A 13 -10.57 -9.14 -13.23
C PRO A 13 -9.95 -9.57 -11.89
N SER A 14 -8.63 -9.63 -11.84
CA SER A 14 -7.83 -9.99 -10.66
C SER A 14 -7.89 -9.00 -9.49
N ILE A 15 -8.39 -7.77 -9.71
CA ILE A 15 -8.51 -6.70 -8.70
C ILE A 15 -9.97 -6.43 -8.30
N LYS A 16 -10.95 -6.92 -9.06
CA LYS A 16 -12.38 -6.75 -8.75
C LYS A 16 -12.78 -7.16 -7.32
N PRO A 17 -12.29 -8.28 -6.74
CA PRO A 17 -12.62 -8.63 -5.36
C PRO A 17 -12.13 -7.59 -4.33
N LEU A 18 -10.93 -7.05 -4.56
CA LEU A 18 -10.30 -6.04 -3.70
C LEU A 18 -11.08 -4.71 -3.71
N PHE A 19 -11.63 -4.34 -4.86
CA PHE A 19 -12.47 -3.13 -5.03
C PHE A 19 -13.90 -3.32 -4.54
N LYS A 20 -14.48 -4.51 -4.74
CA LYS A 20 -15.82 -4.81 -4.25
C LYS A 20 -15.88 -4.59 -2.73
N GLY A 21 -14.85 -4.97 -1.97
CA GLY A 21 -14.75 -4.66 -0.54
C GLY A 21 -14.71 -3.14 -0.23
N PHE A 22 -14.01 -2.35 -1.05
CA PHE A 22 -13.86 -0.90 -0.84
C PHE A 22 -15.17 -0.12 -1.07
N CYS A 23 -16.02 -0.55 -2.01
CA CYS A 23 -17.23 0.18 -2.39
C CYS A 23 -18.54 -0.40 -1.83
N SER A 24 -18.53 -1.65 -1.34
CA SER A 24 -19.76 -2.33 -0.91
C SER A 24 -20.33 -1.85 0.44
N GLY A 25 -19.86 -0.75 1.02
CA GLY A 25 -20.48 -0.14 2.22
C GLY A 25 -20.56 -1.05 3.47
N ARG A 26 -19.89 -2.21 3.47
CA ARG A 26 -19.97 -3.24 4.52
C ARG A 26 -18.74 -3.34 5.43
N GLU A 27 -17.75 -2.44 5.28
CA GLU A 27 -16.59 -2.40 6.19
C GLU A 27 -16.41 -0.99 6.74
N LYS A 28 -16.86 -0.76 7.98
CA LYS A 28 -16.94 0.56 8.61
C LYS A 28 -15.77 0.91 9.54
N SER A 29 -14.70 0.11 9.63
CA SER A 29 -13.60 0.42 10.56
C SER A 29 -12.56 1.35 9.91
N PRO A 30 -12.28 2.54 10.50
CA PRO A 30 -11.25 3.45 10.00
C PRO A 30 -9.85 2.81 9.99
N GLU A 31 -9.60 1.84 10.86
CA GLU A 31 -8.35 1.09 10.95
C GLU A 31 -8.02 0.32 9.67
N LYS A 32 -9.01 -0.34 9.04
CA LYS A 32 -8.81 -1.07 7.78
C LYS A 32 -8.48 -0.14 6.63
N MET A 33 -9.04 1.07 6.62
CA MET A 33 -8.72 2.09 5.63
C MET A 33 -7.27 2.56 5.78
N LEU A 34 -6.85 2.86 7.02
CA LEU A 34 -5.46 3.22 7.33
C LEU A 34 -4.48 2.12 6.92
N HIS A 35 -4.84 0.85 7.17
CA HIS A 35 -4.04 -0.30 6.74
C HIS A 35 -3.86 -0.33 5.21
N LYS A 36 -4.94 -0.15 4.43
CA LYS A 36 -4.85 -0.10 2.96
C LYS A 36 -4.04 1.10 2.45
N MET A 37 -4.09 2.24 3.15
CA MET A 37 -3.24 3.40 2.83
C MET A 37 -1.76 3.10 3.11
N ALA A 38 -1.45 2.46 4.24
CA ALA A 38 -0.09 2.03 4.56
C ALA A 38 0.46 1.03 3.53
N MET A 39 -0.34 0.03 3.13
CA MET A 39 0.04 -0.91 2.05
C MET A 39 0.34 -0.18 0.74
N THR A 40 -0.52 0.78 0.35
CA THR A 40 -0.32 1.59 -0.87
C THR A 40 0.98 2.38 -0.79
N PHE A 41 1.28 2.96 0.37
CA PHE A 41 2.51 3.70 0.58
C PHE A 41 3.76 2.81 0.48
N VAL A 42 3.73 1.61 1.07
CA VAL A 42 4.80 0.62 0.93
C VAL A 42 4.99 0.17 -0.53
N LEU A 43 3.90 -0.07 -1.27
CA LEU A 43 3.99 -0.38 -2.71
C LEU A 43 4.64 0.77 -3.49
N TRP A 44 4.30 2.01 -3.17
CA TRP A 44 4.88 3.18 -3.83
C TRP A 44 6.40 3.30 -3.58
N ILE A 45 6.86 3.04 -2.36
CA ILE A 45 8.29 3.01 -2.02
C ILE A 45 9.00 1.88 -2.78
N MET A 46 8.49 0.64 -2.64
CA MET A 46 9.09 -0.58 -3.21
C MET A 46 9.01 -0.64 -4.74
N ASN A 47 8.20 0.22 -5.36
CA ASN A 47 8.16 0.38 -6.82
C ASN A 47 9.36 1.15 -7.37
N ARG A 48 10.09 1.89 -6.53
CA ARG A 48 11.33 2.57 -6.90
C ARG A 48 12.51 1.61 -6.84
N GLU A 49 12.66 0.91 -5.72
CA GLU A 49 13.76 -0.02 -5.48
C GLU A 49 13.35 -1.15 -4.52
N PRO A 50 13.81 -2.40 -4.70
CA PRO A 50 13.70 -3.47 -3.72
C PRO A 50 14.39 -3.12 -2.39
N MET A 51 13.73 -3.33 -1.26
CA MET A 51 14.28 -2.99 0.07
C MET A 51 14.07 -4.11 1.08
N THR A 52 14.95 -4.18 2.06
CA THR A 52 14.77 -4.97 3.27
C THR A 52 13.78 -4.30 4.22
N GLY A 53 13.21 -5.07 5.16
CA GLY A 53 12.33 -4.52 6.19
C GLY A 53 13.02 -3.45 7.05
N TYR A 54 14.32 -3.60 7.29
CA TYR A 54 15.14 -2.63 8.03
C TYR A 54 15.33 -1.32 7.24
N GLU A 55 15.63 -1.39 5.94
CA GLU A 55 15.76 -0.20 5.09
C GLU A 55 14.44 0.58 5.02
N LEU A 56 13.32 -0.13 4.85
CA LEU A 56 12.00 0.48 4.89
C LEU A 56 11.73 1.16 6.23
N MET A 57 12.06 0.50 7.36
CA MET A 57 11.94 1.12 8.68
C MET A 57 12.78 2.37 8.84
N LYS A 58 14.03 2.35 8.34
CA LYS A 58 14.95 3.49 8.42
C LYS A 58 14.41 4.68 7.64
N LEU A 59 13.94 4.44 6.41
CA LEU A 59 13.31 5.44 5.55
C LEU A 59 12.09 6.08 6.22
N LEU A 60 11.22 5.27 6.82
CA LEU A 60 10.02 5.77 7.50
C LEU A 60 10.32 6.57 8.77
N LYS A 61 11.47 6.32 9.42
CA LYS A 61 11.91 7.07 10.60
C LYS A 61 12.59 8.40 10.26
N SER A 62 13.34 8.47 9.16
CA SER A 62 14.12 9.67 8.81
C SER A 62 13.26 10.79 8.23
N ASP A 63 12.25 10.46 7.43
CA ASP A 63 11.68 11.43 6.49
C ASP A 63 10.32 12.02 6.92
N HIS A 64 9.94 11.88 8.19
CA HIS A 64 8.65 12.38 8.72
C HIS A 64 7.42 11.87 7.94
N HIS A 65 7.58 10.78 7.19
CA HIS A 65 6.61 10.24 6.24
C HIS A 65 5.45 9.44 6.89
N GLY A 66 5.30 9.48 8.21
CA GLY A 66 4.20 8.82 8.90
C GLY A 66 4.45 8.57 10.39
N PRO A 67 3.49 7.94 11.10
CA PRO A 67 3.63 7.57 12.49
C PRO A 67 4.80 6.60 12.67
N SER A 68 5.57 6.76 13.76
CA SER A 68 6.77 5.98 14.09
C SER A 68 6.66 4.51 13.68
N ALA A 69 7.39 4.14 12.63
CA ALA A 69 7.33 2.80 12.08
C ALA A 69 8.11 1.84 12.99
N THR A 70 7.38 1.09 13.81
CA THR A 70 7.92 0.08 14.71
C THR A 70 8.02 -1.27 14.00
N PRO A 71 8.98 -2.14 14.40
CA PRO A 71 9.07 -3.51 13.87
C PRO A 71 7.73 -4.25 13.93
N SER A 72 7.01 -4.08 15.04
CA SER A 72 5.71 -4.71 15.32
C SER A 72 4.60 -4.30 14.35
N ARG A 73 4.79 -3.25 13.54
CA ARG A 73 3.85 -2.82 12.50
C ARG A 73 4.35 -3.15 11.10
N ILE A 74 5.65 -2.99 10.85
CA ILE A 74 6.25 -3.22 9.52
C ILE A 74 6.19 -4.70 9.15
N TYR A 75 6.67 -5.59 10.02
CA TYR A 75 6.83 -6.99 9.64
C TYR A 75 5.50 -7.71 9.41
N PRO A 76 4.45 -7.51 10.25
CA PRO A 76 3.12 -8.03 9.93
C PRO A 76 2.54 -7.46 8.63
N LEU A 77 2.75 -6.17 8.37
CA LEU A 77 2.31 -5.54 7.12
C LEU A 77 3.01 -6.16 5.89
N LEU A 78 4.33 -6.36 5.96
CA LEU A 78 5.09 -6.99 4.88
C LEU A 78 4.68 -8.46 4.66
N SER A 79 4.41 -9.20 5.74
CA SER A 79 3.88 -10.59 5.64
C SER A 79 2.54 -10.61 4.93
N ALA A 80 1.59 -9.78 5.37
CA ALA A 80 0.27 -9.69 4.75
C ALA A 80 0.35 -9.31 3.26
N MET A 81 1.22 -8.37 2.90
CA MET A 81 1.44 -7.99 1.51
C MET A 81 2.08 -9.10 0.66
N GLU A 82 2.90 -9.96 1.26
CA GLU A 82 3.48 -11.13 0.60
C GLU A 82 2.45 -12.25 0.43
N GLU A 83 1.64 -12.53 1.46
CA GLU A 83 0.49 -13.45 1.42
C GLU A 83 -0.54 -13.03 0.37
N ASP A 84 -0.80 -11.72 0.26
CA ASP A 84 -1.66 -11.14 -0.78
C ASP A 84 -1.00 -11.17 -2.18
N GLY A 85 0.25 -11.60 -2.30
CA GLY A 85 1.01 -11.67 -3.55
C GLY A 85 1.33 -10.30 -4.16
N LEU A 86 1.29 -9.23 -3.36
CA LEU A 86 1.63 -7.87 -3.78
C LEU A 86 3.15 -7.65 -3.73
N LEU A 87 3.81 -8.30 -2.78
CA LEU A 87 5.26 -8.37 -2.65
C LEU A 87 5.74 -9.81 -2.85
N ARG A 88 7.01 -9.96 -3.21
CA ARG A 88 7.76 -11.19 -3.10
C ARG A 88 9.05 -10.90 -2.36
N SER A 89 9.54 -11.88 -1.61
CA SER A 89 10.83 -11.76 -0.94
C SER A 89 11.87 -12.71 -1.51
N LYS A 90 13.15 -12.37 -1.28
CA LYS A 90 14.29 -13.27 -1.43
C LYS A 90 15.21 -13.12 -0.24
N ILE A 91 15.87 -14.21 0.15
CA ILE A 91 16.88 -14.19 1.19
C ILE A 91 18.21 -13.77 0.55
N LEU A 92 18.79 -12.69 1.06
CA LEU A 92 20.14 -12.25 0.73
C LEU A 92 21.09 -12.75 1.82
N LYS A 93 22.13 -13.47 1.43
CA LYS A 93 23.19 -13.88 2.35
C LYS A 93 24.38 -12.95 2.17
N LYS A 94 24.79 -12.27 3.25
CA LYS A 94 26.01 -11.47 3.30
C LYS A 94 26.88 -11.98 4.45
N GLY A 95 27.76 -12.92 4.14
CA GLY A 95 28.56 -13.64 5.13
C GLY A 95 27.66 -14.49 6.04
N LYS A 96 27.78 -14.29 7.36
CA LYS A 96 26.96 -14.99 8.38
C LYS A 96 25.56 -14.39 8.58
N ARG A 97 25.26 -13.24 7.96
CA ARG A 97 23.96 -12.56 8.12
C ARG A 97 23.07 -12.83 6.93
N GLU A 98 21.84 -13.20 7.22
CA GLU A 98 20.76 -13.34 6.25
C GLU A 98 19.77 -12.19 6.40
N SER A 99 19.35 -11.58 5.30
CA SER A 99 18.32 -10.54 5.29
C SER A 99 17.28 -10.82 4.22
N LYS A 100 16.01 -10.55 4.55
CA LYS A 100 14.88 -10.72 3.63
C LYS A 100 14.70 -9.41 2.84
N GLN A 101 14.98 -9.44 1.54
CA GLN A 101 14.73 -8.32 0.63
C GLN A 101 13.39 -8.50 -0.06
N TYR A 102 12.55 -7.48 -0.01
CA TYR A 102 11.23 -7.46 -0.61
C TYR A 102 11.25 -6.71 -1.95
N SER A 103 10.42 -7.12 -2.88
CA SER A 103 10.25 -6.48 -4.18
C SER A 103 8.81 -6.56 -4.65
N ILE A 104 8.35 -5.51 -5.35
CA ILE A 104 6.98 -5.43 -5.84
C ILE A 104 6.73 -6.45 -6.98
N THR A 105 5.63 -7.20 -6.90
CA THR A 105 5.21 -8.16 -7.94
C THR A 105 4.47 -7.46 -9.08
N ALA A 106 4.17 -8.20 -10.17
CA ALA A 106 3.30 -7.70 -11.23
C ALA A 106 1.90 -7.34 -10.70
N LYS A 107 1.35 -8.15 -9.79
CA LYS A 107 0.08 -7.89 -9.10
C LYS A 107 0.17 -6.61 -8.27
N GLY A 108 1.23 -6.44 -7.49
CA GLY A 108 1.49 -5.23 -6.70
C GLY A 108 1.56 -3.96 -7.56
N LYS A 109 2.28 -4.01 -8.69
CA LYS A 109 2.36 -2.88 -9.64
C LYS A 109 1.00 -2.51 -10.22
N LEU A 110 0.17 -3.51 -10.54
CA LEU A 110 -1.16 -3.29 -11.07
C LEU A 110 -2.08 -2.62 -10.03
N VAL A 111 -2.04 -3.09 -8.78
CA VAL A 111 -2.74 -2.48 -7.65
C VAL A 111 -2.30 -1.03 -7.48
N LEU A 112 -0.99 -0.76 -7.42
CA LEU A 112 -0.46 0.60 -7.31
C LEU A 112 -0.94 1.52 -8.46
N LYS A 113 -0.93 1.04 -9.70
CA LYS A 113 -1.38 1.81 -10.87
C LYS A 113 -2.86 2.15 -10.79
N VAL A 114 -3.70 1.20 -10.37
CA VAL A 114 -5.13 1.44 -10.20
C VAL A 114 -5.38 2.41 -9.05
N THR A 115 -4.72 2.22 -7.90
CA THR A 115 -4.84 3.12 -6.76
C THR A 115 -4.42 4.54 -7.13
N ASN A 116 -3.30 4.72 -7.83
CA ASN A 116 -2.85 6.03 -8.33
C ASN A 116 -3.91 6.71 -9.22
N ARG A 117 -4.60 5.95 -10.07
CA ARG A 117 -5.69 6.48 -10.93
C ARG A 117 -6.93 6.90 -10.13
N ILE A 118 -7.24 6.22 -9.03
CA ILE A 118 -8.34 6.63 -8.13
C ILE A 118 -7.93 7.90 -7.39
N LEU A 119 -6.76 7.86 -6.74
CA LEU A 119 -6.26 8.96 -5.93
C LEU A 119 -6.14 10.22 -6.81
N SER A 120 -5.61 10.13 -8.02
CA SER A 120 -5.50 11.32 -8.91
C SER A 120 -6.84 11.96 -9.29
N LYS A 121 -7.95 11.23 -9.18
CA LYS A 121 -9.31 11.73 -9.46
C LYS A 121 -10.01 12.28 -8.21
N MET A 122 -9.44 12.10 -7.02
CA MET A 122 -9.98 12.65 -5.78
C MET A 122 -9.69 14.15 -5.66
N ARG A 123 -10.61 14.89 -5.06
CA ARG A 123 -10.46 16.33 -4.77
C ARG A 123 -9.62 16.56 -3.52
N TRP A 124 -8.33 16.23 -3.59
CA TRP A 124 -7.39 16.33 -2.46
C TRP A 124 -7.34 17.71 -1.81
N GLY A 125 -7.45 18.77 -2.60
CA GLY A 125 -7.37 20.14 -2.08
C GLY A 125 -8.47 20.48 -1.07
N GLU A 126 -9.70 20.01 -1.28
CA GLU A 126 -10.80 20.23 -0.32
C GLU A 126 -10.70 19.30 0.87
N PHE A 127 -10.45 18.02 0.61
CA PHE A 127 -10.32 17.01 1.65
C PHE A 127 -9.23 17.34 2.68
N LEU A 128 -8.05 17.76 2.24
CA LEU A 128 -6.95 18.10 3.13
C LEU A 128 -7.22 19.40 3.92
N ARG A 129 -7.91 20.37 3.30
CA ARG A 129 -8.34 21.59 4.00
C ARG A 129 -9.32 21.28 5.13
N ASP A 130 -10.25 20.36 4.91
CA ASP A 130 -11.23 19.97 5.93
C ASP A 130 -10.57 19.19 7.08
N ILE A 131 -9.54 18.39 6.80
CA ILE A 131 -8.78 17.67 7.84
C ILE A 131 -7.90 18.62 8.66
N SER A 132 -7.29 19.64 8.03
CA SER A 132 -6.37 20.58 8.71
C SER A 132 -7.09 21.65 9.54
N ARG A 133 -8.42 21.73 9.50
CA ARG A 133 -9.23 22.71 10.25
C ARG A 133 -9.65 22.24 11.65
N LYS A 134 -9.14 21.11 12.11
CA LYS A 134 -9.30 20.62 13.48
C LYS A 134 -8.00 20.73 14.25
#